data_AF-A0A8J9YLF5-F1
#
_entry.id   AF-A0A8J9YLF5-F1
#
_cell.length_a   1.000
_cell.length_b   1.000
_cell.length_c   1.000
_cell.angle_alpha   90.00
_cell.angle_beta   90.00
_cell.angle_gamma   90.00
#
_symmetry.space_group_name_H-M   'P 1'
#
loop_
_entity.id
_entity.type
_entity.pdbx_description
1 polymer ?
#
loop_
_entity_poly.entity_id
_entity_poly.type
_entity_poly.pdbx_seq_one_letter_code
_entity_poly.pdbx_strand_id
1 'polypeptide(L)'
;MDDRSGYIDLTSVQSSSKPRFKDVTPADFGPWLYSWNPCESFSMSQCSNVAVSASDPTQSFDIGTQDSVTFNKDVDNNWVLRYTSRDGLKSLDVVLECTPDSDDLTVRGEIQTNGYDGFRFATNPCGSPQARDTTYDKI
;
A
#
# COMPACT_ATOMS: atom_id res chain seq x y z
N MET A 1 -10.46 -3.06 26.54
CA MET A 1 -11.12 -1.94 25.84
C MET A 1 -10.83 -2.18 24.36
N ASP A 2 -11.88 -2.50 23.61
CA ASP A 2 -11.85 -2.70 22.17
C ASP A 2 -12.54 -1.46 21.59
N ASP A 3 -11.82 -0.64 20.84
CA ASP A 3 -12.34 0.63 20.32
C ASP A 3 -13.21 0.44 19.05
N ARG A 4 -13.42 -0.82 18.61
CA ARG A 4 -14.21 -1.17 17.42
C ARG A 4 -13.74 -0.43 16.15
N SER A 5 -12.49 0.04 16.10
CA SER A 5 -11.95 0.75 14.94
C SER A 5 -11.84 -0.14 13.69
N GLY A 6 -11.94 -1.45 13.87
CA GLY A 6 -11.86 -2.42 12.80
C GLY A 6 -10.40 -2.71 12.42
N TYR A 7 -10.11 -3.97 12.09
CA TYR A 7 -8.82 -4.34 11.54
C TYR A 7 -8.94 -4.38 10.02
N ILE A 8 -7.99 -3.74 9.32
CA ILE A 8 -7.84 -3.91 7.88
C ILE A 8 -6.97 -5.15 7.68
N ASP A 9 -7.60 -6.23 7.23
CA ASP A 9 -6.90 -7.46 6.91
C ASP A 9 -6.39 -7.42 5.47
N LEU A 10 -5.07 -7.28 5.32
CA LEU A 10 -4.38 -7.30 4.02
C LEU A 10 -3.71 -8.65 3.74
N THR A 11 -3.96 -9.68 4.55
CA THR A 11 -3.30 -10.99 4.40
C THR A 11 -3.63 -11.68 3.09
N SER A 12 -4.80 -11.42 2.49
CA SER A 12 -5.16 -11.93 1.15
C SER A 12 -4.20 -11.44 0.06
N VAL A 13 -3.61 -10.26 0.25
CA VAL A 13 -2.65 -9.62 -0.66
C VAL A 13 -1.22 -9.63 -0.11
N GLN A 14 -0.93 -10.46 0.89
CA GLN A 14 0.42 -10.64 1.40
C GLN A 14 1.24 -11.55 0.49
N SER A 15 2.51 -11.19 0.31
CA SER A 15 3.53 -12.06 -0.29
C SER A 15 4.75 -12.10 0.63
N SER A 16 5.29 -13.29 0.87
CA SER A 16 6.44 -13.46 1.76
C SER A 16 7.73 -12.99 1.08
N SER A 17 8.46 -12.05 1.68
CA SER A 17 9.80 -11.57 1.25
C SER A 17 9.95 -10.98 -0.16
N LYS A 18 8.86 -10.94 -0.96
CA LYS A 18 8.84 -10.44 -2.35
C LYS A 18 7.64 -9.51 -2.52
N PRO A 19 7.73 -8.51 -3.42
CA PRO A 19 6.60 -7.65 -3.72
C PRO A 19 5.41 -8.48 -4.23
N ARG A 20 4.23 -8.30 -3.61
CA ARG A 20 2.97 -8.91 -4.09
C ARG A 20 2.64 -8.42 -5.49
N PHE A 21 2.84 -7.12 -5.69
CA PHE A 21 2.67 -6.42 -6.94
C PHE A 21 4.04 -5.98 -7.39
N LYS A 22 4.53 -6.53 -8.50
CA LYS A 22 5.89 -6.32 -8.97
C LYS A 22 5.85 -5.64 -10.34
N ASP A 23 6.70 -4.64 -10.52
CA ASP A 23 6.94 -3.97 -11.79
C ASP A 23 5.66 -3.45 -12.47
N VAL A 24 4.73 -2.88 -11.69
CA VAL A 24 3.44 -2.40 -12.18
C VAL A 24 3.62 -1.06 -12.90
N THR A 25 3.15 -1.00 -14.14
CA THR A 25 3.18 0.21 -14.97
C THR A 25 2.12 1.21 -14.51
N PRO A 26 2.47 2.51 -14.41
CA PRO A 26 1.48 3.55 -14.12
C PRO A 26 0.47 3.69 -15.28
N ALA A 27 -0.80 3.85 -14.93
CA ALA A 27 -1.89 4.04 -15.87
C ALA A 27 -1.89 5.44 -16.49
N ASP A 28 -1.47 6.47 -15.74
CA ASP A 28 -1.60 7.86 -16.19
C ASP A 28 -0.25 8.48 -16.58
N PHE A 29 0.77 8.45 -15.70
CA PHE A 29 2.05 9.13 -15.95
C PHE A 29 3.28 8.51 -15.27
N GLY A 30 4.45 8.66 -15.90
CA GLY A 30 5.76 8.39 -15.31
C GLY A 30 6.52 7.22 -15.95
N PRO A 31 7.86 7.25 -15.99
CA PRO A 31 8.68 6.20 -16.61
C PRO A 31 8.93 5.00 -15.68
N TRP A 32 8.53 5.10 -14.41
CA TRP A 32 8.89 4.16 -13.36
C TRP A 32 7.90 2.99 -13.29
N LEU A 33 8.43 1.81 -12.99
CA LEU A 33 7.66 0.63 -12.59
C LEU A 33 7.62 0.54 -11.08
N TYR A 34 6.47 0.18 -10.52
CA TYR A 34 6.24 0.20 -9.08
C TYR A 34 6.10 -1.22 -8.51
N SER A 35 6.74 -1.45 -7.38
CA SER A 35 6.65 -2.69 -6.64
C SER A 35 6.18 -2.42 -5.21
N TRP A 36 5.18 -3.16 -4.73
CA TRP A 36 4.58 -2.97 -3.42
C TRP A 36 4.27 -4.29 -2.71
N ASN A 37 4.42 -4.28 -1.40
CA ASN A 37 3.99 -5.35 -0.51
C ASN A 37 3.35 -4.74 0.76
N PRO A 38 2.08 -5.04 1.07
CA PRO A 38 1.36 -4.39 2.18
C PRO A 38 1.79 -4.85 3.59
N CYS A 39 2.24 -6.10 3.75
CA CYS A 39 2.39 -6.70 5.09
C CYS A 39 3.82 -7.05 5.46
N GLU A 40 4.72 -7.17 4.48
CA GLU A 40 6.11 -7.53 4.72
C GLU A 40 7.05 -6.64 3.92
N SER A 41 8.21 -6.33 4.50
CA SER A 41 9.27 -5.68 3.76
C SER A 41 9.86 -6.64 2.73
N PHE A 42 10.26 -6.11 1.57
CA PHE A 42 11.04 -6.84 0.58
C PHE A 42 12.33 -6.10 0.25
N SER A 43 13.26 -6.81 -0.41
CA SER A 43 14.47 -6.22 -0.96
C SER A 43 14.57 -6.56 -2.45
N MET A 44 14.90 -5.58 -3.28
CA MET A 44 15.07 -5.72 -4.73
C MET A 44 16.01 -4.64 -5.26
N SER A 45 17.00 -5.05 -6.06
CA SER A 45 17.98 -4.13 -6.64
C SER A 45 18.64 -3.24 -5.57
N GLN A 46 18.52 -1.92 -5.67
CA GLN A 46 19.08 -0.95 -4.72
C GLN A 46 18.15 -0.68 -3.52
N CYS A 47 16.91 -1.19 -3.55
CA CYS A 47 15.97 -1.08 -2.45
C CYS A 47 16.14 -2.25 -1.48
N SER A 48 16.53 -1.97 -0.24
CA SER A 48 16.57 -2.96 0.84
C SER A 48 15.46 -2.70 1.85
N ASN A 49 14.80 -3.73 2.36
CA ASN A 49 13.79 -3.69 3.43
C ASN A 49 12.74 -2.57 3.26
N VAL A 50 12.13 -2.50 2.08
CA VAL A 50 11.10 -1.51 1.73
C VAL A 50 9.71 -2.15 1.69
N ALA A 51 8.68 -1.34 1.91
CA ALA A 51 7.30 -1.68 1.58
C ALA A 51 6.98 -1.34 0.11
N VAL A 52 7.64 -0.30 -0.41
CA VAL A 52 7.40 0.27 -1.75
C VAL A 52 8.73 0.60 -2.41
N SER A 53 8.87 0.20 -3.65
CA SER A 53 9.98 0.59 -4.53
C SER A 53 9.44 1.07 -5.86
N ALA A 54 10.12 2.03 -6.47
CA ALA A 54 9.99 2.30 -7.89
C ALA A 54 11.34 2.12 -8.58
N SER A 55 11.29 1.71 -9.85
CA SER A 55 12.47 1.36 -10.61
C SER A 55 12.31 1.60 -12.10
N ASP A 56 13.42 1.88 -12.76
CA ASP A 56 13.60 1.80 -14.20
C ASP A 56 14.72 0.77 -14.51
N PRO A 57 15.11 0.55 -15.78
CA PRO A 57 16.20 -0.38 -16.10
C PRO A 57 17.58 -0.05 -15.51
N THR A 58 17.78 1.15 -14.98
CA THR A 58 19.07 1.70 -14.54
C THR A 58 19.15 1.91 -13.03
N GLN A 59 18.03 2.17 -12.36
CA GLN A 59 18.00 2.52 -10.94
C GLN A 59 16.68 2.15 -10.26
N SER A 60 16.72 2.05 -8.94
CA SER A 60 15.56 1.85 -8.08
C SER A 60 15.66 2.71 -6.83
N PHE A 61 14.54 3.25 -6.36
CA PHE A 61 14.47 4.09 -5.17
C PHE A 61 13.39 3.60 -4.21
N ASP A 62 13.64 3.81 -2.91
CA ASP A 62 12.65 3.58 -1.89
C ASP A 62 11.61 4.70 -1.89
N ILE A 63 10.34 4.32 -1.84
CA ILE A 63 9.22 5.25 -1.67
C ILE A 63 8.58 5.09 -0.29
N GLY A 64 8.83 3.96 0.38
CA GLY A 64 8.13 3.60 1.59
C GLY A 64 8.75 2.43 2.32
N THR A 65 8.75 2.50 3.65
CA THR A 65 9.12 1.36 4.54
C THR A 65 7.91 0.88 5.33
N GLN A 66 7.91 -0.38 5.78
CA GLN A 66 6.80 -0.91 6.59
C GLN A 66 6.56 -0.07 7.85
N ASP A 67 7.64 0.34 8.51
CA ASP A 67 7.58 1.12 9.75
C ASP A 67 7.10 2.57 9.55
N SER A 68 7.05 3.05 8.29
CA SER A 68 6.56 4.40 7.97
C SER A 68 5.05 4.49 7.75
N VAL A 69 4.35 3.37 7.72
CA VAL A 69 2.94 3.35 7.31
C VAL A 69 2.05 4.10 8.31
N THR A 70 1.18 4.95 7.79
CA THR A 70 0.11 5.59 8.56
C THR A 70 -1.24 5.31 7.91
N PHE A 71 -2.28 5.20 8.73
CA PHE A 71 -3.64 4.88 8.28
C PHE A 71 -4.52 6.10 8.49
N ASN A 72 -5.14 6.58 7.41
CA ASN A 72 -6.06 7.72 7.43
C ASN A 72 -7.30 7.42 6.60
N LYS A 73 -8.30 8.29 6.68
CA LYS A 73 -9.41 8.28 5.73
C LYS A 73 -9.33 9.48 4.79
N ASP A 74 -9.65 9.26 3.53
CA ASP A 74 -9.81 10.36 2.56
C ASP A 74 -11.18 11.07 2.73
N VAL A 75 -11.43 12.06 1.86
CA VAL A 75 -12.69 12.83 1.84
C VAL A 75 -13.91 11.98 1.48
N ASP A 76 -13.69 10.85 0.81
CA ASP A 76 -14.71 9.89 0.40
C ASP A 76 -14.85 8.74 1.42
N ASN A 77 -14.19 8.85 2.58
CA ASN A 77 -14.20 7.89 3.69
C ASN A 77 -13.57 6.52 3.35
N ASN A 78 -12.74 6.45 2.31
CA ASN A 78 -11.90 5.28 2.00
C ASN A 78 -10.68 5.26 2.92
N TRP A 79 -10.20 4.06 3.26
CA TRP A 79 -8.95 3.91 3.98
C TRP A 79 -7.76 4.22 3.08
N VAL A 80 -6.81 4.99 3.60
CA VAL A 80 -5.57 5.38 2.93
C VAL A 80 -4.38 4.96 3.78
N LEU A 81 -3.51 4.14 3.21
CA LEU A 81 -2.21 3.80 3.78
C LEU A 81 -1.16 4.71 3.16
N ARG A 82 -0.58 5.58 3.98
CA ARG A 82 0.53 6.44 3.55
C ARG A 82 1.86 5.86 3.99
N TYR A 83 2.75 5.61 3.03
CA TYR A 83 4.14 5.22 3.27
C TYR A 83 5.07 6.39 2.98
N THR A 84 6.25 6.41 3.58
CA THR A 84 7.25 7.47 3.38
C THR A 84 8.65 6.87 3.22
N SER A 85 9.43 7.41 2.28
CA SER A 85 10.83 7.02 2.07
C SER A 85 11.68 7.33 3.29
N ARG A 86 12.85 6.70 3.39
CA ARG A 86 13.74 6.88 4.55
C ARG A 86 14.25 8.30 4.70
N ASP A 87 14.47 8.98 3.59
CA ASP A 87 14.89 10.38 3.56
C ASP A 87 13.75 11.37 3.80
N GLY A 88 12.49 10.88 3.85
CA GLY A 88 11.30 11.70 4.02
C GLY A 88 10.93 12.52 2.79
N LEU A 89 11.57 12.32 1.63
CA LEU A 89 11.36 13.12 0.43
C LEU A 89 10.27 12.57 -0.50
N LYS A 90 9.85 11.31 -0.31
CA LYS A 90 8.85 10.64 -1.14
C LYS A 90 7.77 10.02 -0.26
N SER A 91 6.54 10.00 -0.76
CA SER A 91 5.42 9.39 -0.05
C SER A 91 4.44 8.73 -1.00
N LEU A 92 3.95 7.55 -0.65
CA LEU A 92 2.92 6.86 -1.41
C LEU A 92 1.62 6.84 -0.63
N ASP A 93 0.49 7.12 -1.29
CA ASP A 93 -0.84 6.83 -0.78
C ASP A 93 -1.44 5.59 -1.45
N VAL A 94 -1.81 4.60 -0.65
CA VAL A 94 -2.59 3.45 -1.09
C VAL A 94 -4.00 3.62 -0.60
N VAL A 95 -4.91 3.93 -1.51
CA VAL A 95 -6.34 3.97 -1.24
C VAL A 95 -6.88 2.55 -1.36
N LEU A 96 -7.49 2.06 -0.28
CA LEU A 96 -8.17 0.79 -0.27
C LEU A 96 -9.59 1.01 -0.80
N GLU A 97 -9.85 0.50 -1.99
CA GLU A 97 -11.16 0.56 -2.63
C GLU A 97 -11.82 -0.82 -2.49
N CYS A 98 -13.07 -0.86 -2.01
CA CYS A 98 -13.85 -2.09 -1.95
C CYS A 98 -14.49 -2.35 -3.32
N THR A 99 -13.86 -3.17 -4.14
CA THR A 99 -14.46 -3.69 -5.39
C THR A 99 -14.75 -5.18 -5.24
N PRO A 100 -15.98 -5.66 -5.48
CA PRO A 100 -16.19 -7.10 -5.56
C PRO A 100 -15.30 -7.67 -6.69
N ASP A 101 -14.58 -8.76 -6.41
CA ASP A 101 -14.00 -9.69 -7.41
C ASP A 101 -12.61 -9.39 -8.04
N SER A 102 -11.75 -8.52 -7.47
CA SER A 102 -10.37 -8.36 -7.99
C SER A 102 -9.37 -7.95 -6.92
N ASP A 103 -8.23 -8.64 -6.78
CA ASP A 103 -7.11 -8.23 -5.91
C ASP A 103 -6.10 -7.33 -6.66
N ASP A 104 -6.52 -6.58 -7.69
CA ASP A 104 -5.59 -5.86 -8.55
C ASP A 104 -5.06 -4.57 -7.92
N LEU A 105 -3.84 -4.20 -8.31
CA LEU A 105 -3.22 -2.92 -8.00
C LEU A 105 -3.29 -2.01 -9.24
N THR A 106 -3.99 -0.89 -9.15
CA THR A 106 -3.89 0.19 -10.15
C THR A 106 -2.96 1.28 -9.64
N VAL A 107 -1.88 1.54 -10.39
CA VAL A 107 -0.96 2.64 -10.12
C VAL A 107 -1.32 3.83 -10.99
N ARG A 108 -1.63 4.99 -10.40
CA ARG A 108 -1.89 6.21 -11.17
C ARG A 108 -0.59 6.85 -11.70
N GLY A 109 0.49 6.72 -10.94
CA GLY A 109 1.78 7.35 -11.23
C GLY A 109 2.11 8.48 -10.26
N GLU A 110 3.12 9.26 -10.59
CA GLU A 110 3.61 10.37 -9.76
C GLU A 110 2.67 11.58 -9.85
N ILE A 111 2.09 11.99 -8.73
CA ILE A 111 1.27 13.19 -8.61
C ILE A 111 2.06 14.17 -7.74
N GLN A 112 2.56 15.25 -8.34
CA GLN A 112 3.23 16.30 -7.57
C GLN A 112 2.21 17.06 -6.72
N THR A 113 2.28 16.87 -5.41
CA THR A 113 1.46 17.63 -4.46
C THR A 113 2.37 18.20 -3.37
N ASN A 114 2.45 19.52 -3.26
CA ASN A 114 3.25 20.23 -2.25
C ASN A 114 4.73 19.80 -2.17
N GLY A 115 5.35 19.44 -3.30
CA GLY A 115 6.76 19.04 -3.37
C GLY A 115 7.02 17.57 -3.03
N TYR A 116 5.97 16.74 -2.91
CA TYR A 116 6.08 15.30 -2.74
C TYR A 116 5.52 14.56 -3.95
N ASP A 117 6.23 13.52 -4.36
CA ASP A 117 5.82 12.54 -5.35
C ASP A 117 4.76 11.64 -4.71
N GLY A 118 3.48 12.02 -4.80
CA GLY A 118 2.37 11.23 -4.28
C GLY A 118 1.92 10.21 -5.31
N PHE A 119 1.97 8.91 -5.00
CA PHE A 119 1.38 7.90 -5.90
C PHE A 119 0.08 7.40 -5.29
N ARG A 120 -0.92 7.14 -6.14
CA ARG A 120 -2.19 6.55 -5.71
C ARG A 120 -2.26 5.12 -6.20
N PHE A 121 -2.31 4.20 -5.25
CA PHE A 121 -2.62 2.80 -5.48
C PHE A 121 -4.08 2.57 -5.12
N ALA A 122 -4.84 1.90 -5.99
CA ALA A 122 -6.12 1.31 -5.64
C ALA A 122 -5.90 -0.19 -5.48
N THR A 123 -6.16 -0.71 -4.28
CA THR A 123 -6.00 -2.14 -3.99
C THR A 123 -7.23 -2.60 -3.27
N ASN A 124 -7.69 -3.80 -3.60
CA ASN A 124 -8.91 -4.33 -3.05
C ASN A 124 -8.65 -5.60 -2.23
N PRO A 125 -8.49 -5.45 -0.92
CA PRO A 125 -9.01 -6.40 0.01
C PRO A 125 -10.41 -5.90 0.39
N CYS A 126 -11.46 -6.53 -0.13
CA CYS A 126 -12.79 -6.46 0.47
C CYS A 126 -12.79 -7.15 1.85
N GLY A 127 -11.91 -6.72 2.75
CA GLY A 127 -12.08 -6.88 4.18
C GLY A 127 -12.83 -5.65 4.65
N SER A 128 -14.17 -5.71 4.63
CA SER A 128 -14.94 -4.88 5.57
C SER A 128 -14.21 -4.95 6.93
N PRO A 129 -14.05 -3.86 7.70
CA PRO A 129 -13.63 -4.01 9.09
C PRO A 129 -14.64 -4.96 9.73
N GLN A 130 -14.30 -6.24 9.83
CA GLN A 130 -15.13 -7.21 10.49
C GLN A 130 -15.04 -6.79 11.95
N ALA A 131 -16.04 -6.06 12.41
CA ALA A 131 -16.43 -6.12 13.80
C ALA A 131 -16.46 -7.61 14.13
N ARG A 132 -15.50 -8.09 14.92
CA ARG A 132 -15.55 -9.45 15.42
C ARG A 132 -16.89 -9.56 16.12
N ASP A 133 -17.79 -10.34 15.54
CA ASP A 133 -19.02 -10.72 16.20
C ASP A 133 -18.59 -11.53 17.43
N THR A 134 -18.77 -10.95 18.62
CA THR A 134 -18.35 -11.54 19.89
C THR A 134 -19.24 -12.72 20.32
N THR A 135 -19.96 -13.35 19.40
CA THR A 135 -20.67 -14.60 19.58
C THR A 135 -19.76 -15.77 19.26
N TYR A 136 -18.73 -15.96 20.09
CA TYR A 136 -18.30 -17.33 20.40
C TYR A 136 -18.78 -17.68 21.80
N ASP A 137 -19.70 -18.62 21.79
CA ASP A 137 -20.43 -19.18 22.90
C ASP A 137 -19.53 -19.59 24.06
N LYS A 138 -20.08 -19.40 25.26
CA LYS A 138 -19.76 -20.24 26.41
C LYS A 138 -19.84 -21.71 26.00
N ILE A 139 -18.74 -22.45 26.13
CA ILE A 139 -18.72 -23.78 26.77
C ILE A 139 -17.42 -23.88 27.58
#